data_AF-A0A939AI98-F1
#
_entry.id   AF-A0A939AI98-F1
#
_cell.length_a   1.000
_cell.length_b   1.000
_cell.length_c   1.000
_cell.angle_alpha   90.00
_cell.angle_beta   90.00
_cell.angle_gamma   90.00
#
_symmetry.space_group_name_H-M   'P 1'
#
loop_
_entity.id
_entity.type
_entity.pdbx_description
1 polymer ?
#
loop_
_entity_poly.entity_id
_entity_poly.type
_entity_poly.pdbx_seq_one_letter_code
_entity_poly.pdbx_strand_id
1 'polypeptide(L)'
;MILELADGTGTIEQRMALDTGDYANMRISSQILALVGLAAAPDQMTNFGPAIGGRVCFRIPELGISRCTVAYATDQLVSAVRAISPELDGQVGMAFLIELEYGGDDRTFWVRA
;
A
#
# COMPACT_ATOMS: atom_id res chain seq x y z
N MET A 1 5.11 6.80 -6.68
CA MET A 1 5.71 5.47 -6.96
C MET A 1 4.67 4.60 -7.64
N ILE A 2 5.06 3.72 -8.55
CA ILE A 2 4.14 2.79 -9.22
C ILE A 2 4.22 1.42 -8.54
N LEU A 3 3.06 0.85 -8.20
CA LEU A 3 2.93 -0.51 -7.69
C LEU A 3 2.01 -1.33 -8.60
N GLU A 4 2.31 -2.61 -8.75
CA GLU A 4 1.41 -3.58 -9.36
C GLU A 4 0.70 -4.38 -8.26
N LEU A 5 -0.60 -4.17 -8.04
CA LEU A 5 -1.39 -4.92 -7.05
C LEU A 5 -2.04 -6.15 -7.69
N ALA A 6 -1.97 -7.31 -7.05
CA ALA A 6 -2.48 -8.56 -7.60
C ALA A 6 -3.96 -8.81 -7.23
N ASP A 7 -4.80 -9.15 -8.22
CA ASP A 7 -6.23 -9.47 -8.03
C ASP A 7 -6.56 -10.97 -8.07
N GLY A 8 -5.51 -11.82 -8.10
CA GLY A 8 -5.62 -13.28 -8.23
C GLY A 8 -5.67 -13.80 -9.66
N THR A 9 -5.94 -12.94 -10.65
CA THR A 9 -5.92 -13.28 -12.09
C THR A 9 -4.86 -12.52 -12.88
N GLY A 10 -4.42 -11.38 -12.37
CA GLY A 10 -3.41 -10.51 -12.94
C GLY A 10 -2.97 -9.46 -11.94
N THR A 11 -2.56 -8.30 -12.46
CA THR A 11 -2.16 -7.14 -11.67
C THR A 11 -2.78 -5.87 -12.21
N ILE A 12 -3.07 -4.93 -11.31
CA ILE A 12 -3.47 -3.56 -11.63
C ILE A 12 -2.37 -2.58 -11.21
N GLU A 13 -2.02 -1.65 -12.09
CA GLU A 13 -1.05 -0.59 -11.80
C GLU A 13 -1.71 0.48 -10.92
N GLN A 14 -1.02 0.89 -9.86
CA GLN A 14 -1.46 1.95 -8.95
C GLN A 14 -0.34 2.96 -8.73
N ARG A 15 -0.67 4.25 -8.87
CA ARG A 15 0.25 5.35 -8.58
C ARG A 15 0.07 5.82 -7.14
N MET A 16 1.09 5.58 -6.32
CA MET A 16 1.06 5.84 -4.88
C MET A 16 1.85 7.09 -4.52
N ALA A 17 1.26 7.96 -3.71
CA ALA A 17 2.01 8.99 -2.99
C ALA A 17 2.95 8.33 -1.98
N LEU A 18 4.08 8.97 -1.69
CA LEU A 18 4.98 8.55 -0.61
C LEU A 18 4.73 9.48 0.57
N ASP A 19 4.25 8.95 1.69
CA ASP A 19 3.94 9.71 2.89
C ASP A 19 4.80 9.25 4.07
N THR A 20 5.83 10.01 4.39
CA THR A 20 6.71 9.71 5.53
C THR A 20 6.06 10.02 6.89
N GLY A 21 4.91 10.70 6.90
CA GLY A 21 4.14 11.03 8.11
C GLY A 21 3.08 9.98 8.49
N ASP A 22 2.70 9.08 7.57
CA ASP A 22 1.79 7.96 7.85
C ASP A 22 2.60 6.70 8.15
N TYR A 23 2.31 6.04 9.28
CA TYR A 23 2.99 4.79 9.63
C TYR A 23 2.32 3.54 9.03
N ALA A 24 1.16 3.68 8.39
CA ALA A 24 0.53 2.56 7.69
C ALA A 24 1.35 2.12 6.48
N ASN A 25 1.34 0.83 6.15
CA ASN A 25 2.03 0.33 4.96
C ASN A 25 1.43 0.93 3.68
N MET A 26 0.11 0.83 3.53
CA MET A 26 -0.57 1.25 2.33
C MET A 26 -1.98 1.74 2.62
N ARG A 27 -2.38 2.84 1.99
CA ARG A 27 -3.75 3.37 1.95
C ARG A 27 -4.25 3.35 0.51
N ILE A 28 -5.40 2.74 0.29
CA ILE A 28 -6.05 2.63 -1.03
C ILE A 28 -7.54 2.96 -0.89
N SER A 29 -8.28 2.97 -2.00
CA SER A 29 -9.74 3.10 -1.96
C SER A 29 -10.40 1.77 -1.59
N SER A 30 -11.63 1.84 -1.11
CA SER A 30 -12.48 0.67 -0.86
C SER A 30 -12.70 -0.14 -2.13
N GLN A 31 -12.83 0.53 -3.27
CA GLN A 31 -12.94 -0.11 -4.58
C GLN A 31 -11.71 -0.94 -4.92
N ILE A 32 -10.50 -0.41 -4.74
CA ILE A 32 -9.26 -1.15 -5.01
C ILE A 32 -9.13 -2.30 -4.03
N LEU A 33 -9.41 -2.09 -2.73
CA LEU A 33 -9.33 -3.17 -1.74
C LEU A 33 -10.31 -4.31 -2.07
N ALA A 34 -11.49 -4.02 -2.58
CA ALA A 34 -12.45 -5.04 -3.01
C ALA A 34 -11.97 -5.86 -4.22
N LEU A 35 -11.11 -5.30 -5.08
CA LEU A 35 -10.55 -5.97 -6.26
C LEU A 35 -9.33 -6.83 -5.92
N VAL A 36 -8.43 -6.33 -5.07
CA VAL A 36 -7.13 -6.97 -4.81
C VAL A 36 -6.99 -7.58 -3.42
N GLY A 37 -8.03 -7.45 -2.59
CA GLY A 37 -8.05 -7.97 -1.22
C GLY A 37 -8.08 -9.50 -1.19
N LEU A 38 -7.05 -10.09 -0.60
CA LEU A 38 -6.92 -11.55 -0.49
C LEU A 38 -7.49 -12.11 0.81
N ALA A 39 -7.46 -11.30 1.88
CA ALA A 39 -8.00 -11.66 3.18
C ALA A 39 -8.32 -10.38 3.97
N ALA A 40 -9.27 -10.48 4.90
CA ALA A 40 -9.51 -9.41 5.85
C ALA A 40 -8.30 -9.22 6.80
N ALA A 41 -8.07 -7.98 7.21
CA ALA A 41 -7.15 -7.62 8.28
C ALA A 41 -7.90 -6.75 9.30
N PRO A 42 -7.38 -6.58 10.54
CA PRO A 42 -8.04 -5.72 11.51
C PRO A 42 -8.19 -4.29 11.01
N ASP A 43 -9.40 -3.74 11.14
CA ASP A 43 -9.69 -2.35 10.83
C ASP A 43 -8.92 -1.39 11.76
N GLN A 44 -8.74 -0.15 11.31
CA GLN A 44 -8.09 0.90 12.08
C GLN A 44 -8.94 2.15 12.13
N MET A 45 -8.85 2.89 13.25
CA MET A 45 -9.39 4.25 13.33
C MET A 45 -8.31 5.24 12.94
N THR A 46 -8.64 6.20 12.08
CA THR A 46 -7.73 7.24 11.61
C THR A 46 -8.33 8.63 11.83
N ASN A 47 -7.54 9.67 11.60
CA ASN A 47 -8.02 11.05 11.51
C ASN A 47 -8.94 11.30 10.31
N PHE A 48 -8.99 10.39 9.33
CA PHE A 48 -9.91 10.38 8.19
C PHE A 48 -11.10 9.42 8.41
N GLY A 49 -11.31 8.96 9.64
CA GLY A 49 -12.37 8.02 10.00
C GLY A 49 -11.93 6.55 9.96
N PRO A 50 -12.89 5.61 9.91
CA PRO A 50 -12.59 4.18 9.91
C PRO A 50 -11.89 3.78 8.61
N ALA A 51 -10.88 2.93 8.75
CA ALA A 51 -10.10 2.38 7.65
C ALA A 51 -10.22 0.86 7.65
N ILE A 52 -10.75 0.31 6.55
CA ILE A 52 -11.02 -1.14 6.45
C ILE A 52 -9.72 -1.87 6.12
N GLY A 53 -9.34 -2.83 6.95
CA GLY A 53 -8.10 -3.58 6.78
C GLY A 53 -8.24 -4.74 5.80
N GLY A 54 -7.28 -4.90 4.90
CA GLY A 54 -7.16 -6.13 4.11
C GLY A 54 -5.74 -6.42 3.65
N ARG A 55 -5.47 -7.70 3.44
CA ARG A 55 -4.18 -8.17 2.93
C ARG A 55 -4.18 -8.08 1.41
N VAL A 56 -3.16 -7.42 0.86
CA VAL A 56 -2.95 -7.28 -0.58
C VAL A 56 -1.54 -7.77 -0.93
N CYS A 57 -1.33 -8.21 -2.17
CA CYS A 57 0.01 -8.46 -2.69
C CYS A 57 0.36 -7.42 -3.74
N PHE A 58 1.59 -6.92 -3.66
CA PHE A 58 2.13 -5.91 -4.56
C PHE A 58 3.43 -6.39 -5.18
N ARG A 59 3.74 -5.83 -6.34
CA ARG A 59 5.01 -6.01 -7.04
C ARG A 59 5.58 -4.65 -7.43
N ILE A 60 6.91 -4.59 -7.43
CA ILE A 60 7.70 -3.49 -8.00
C ILE A 60 8.71 -4.14 -8.95
N PRO A 61 8.36 -4.34 -10.22
CA PRO A 61 9.18 -5.09 -11.18
C PRO A 61 10.61 -4.54 -11.30
N GLU A 62 10.75 -3.22 -11.30
CA GLU A 62 12.03 -2.51 -11.44
C GLU A 62 13.00 -2.79 -10.29
N LEU A 63 12.46 -3.19 -9.13
CA LEU A 63 13.22 -3.55 -7.94
C LEU A 63 13.28 -5.07 -7.69
N GLY A 64 12.59 -5.87 -8.51
CA GLY A 64 12.47 -7.31 -8.30
C GLY A 64 11.72 -7.68 -7.01
N ILE A 65 10.87 -6.79 -6.49
CA ILE A 65 10.14 -6.99 -5.23
C ILE A 65 8.76 -7.54 -5.51
N SER A 66 8.37 -8.57 -4.77
CA SER A 66 7.02 -9.14 -4.74
C SER A 66 6.69 -9.60 -3.32
N ARG A 67 5.70 -8.97 -2.70
CA ARG A 67 5.36 -9.17 -1.27
C ARG A 67 3.87 -8.98 -1.03
N CYS A 68 3.42 -9.41 0.13
CA CYS A 68 2.06 -9.14 0.59
C CYS A 68 2.11 -8.38 1.91
N THR A 69 1.28 -7.35 2.02
CA THR A 69 1.22 -6.46 3.17
C THR A 69 -0.24 -6.18 3.54
N VAL A 70 -0.44 -5.44 4.61
CA VAL A 70 -1.75 -4.91 4.98
C VAL A 70 -1.94 -3.56 4.29
N ALA A 71 -3.03 -3.43 3.56
CA ALA A 71 -3.52 -2.16 3.05
C ALA A 71 -4.81 -1.77 3.80
N TYR A 72 -5.03 -0.48 3.90
CA TYR A 72 -6.17 0.11 4.57
C TYR A 72 -6.99 0.93 3.58
N ALA A 73 -8.25 0.56 3.41
CA ALA A 73 -9.16 1.33 2.56
C ALA A 73 -9.63 2.60 3.31
N THR A 74 -9.39 3.78 2.71
CA THR A 74 -9.80 5.07 3.29
C THR A 74 -10.12 6.06 2.16
N ASP A 75 -11.37 6.05 1.69
CA ASP A 75 -11.77 6.82 0.49
C ASP A 75 -11.60 8.35 0.65
N GLN A 76 -11.79 8.88 1.87
CA GLN A 76 -11.58 10.29 2.16
C GLN A 76 -10.11 10.70 1.97
N LEU A 77 -9.18 9.85 2.41
CA LEU A 77 -7.76 10.08 2.22
C LEU A 77 -7.40 10.01 0.74
N VAL A 78 -7.87 9.00 0.01
CA VAL A 78 -7.60 8.87 -1.43
C VAL A 78 -8.13 10.08 -2.20
N SER A 79 -9.32 10.57 -1.84
CA SER A 79 -9.88 11.80 -2.40
C SER A 79 -8.99 13.02 -2.13
N ALA A 80 -8.46 13.16 -0.90
CA ALA A 80 -7.55 14.24 -0.55
C ALA A 80 -6.22 14.16 -1.31
N VAL A 81 -5.65 12.96 -1.47
CA VAL A 81 -4.44 12.72 -2.26
C VAL A 81 -4.68 13.07 -3.73
N ARG A 82 -5.82 12.66 -4.31
CA ARG A 82 -6.21 12.99 -5.68
C ARG A 82 -6.47 14.48 -5.93
N ALA A 83 -6.90 15.20 -4.90
CA ALA A 83 -7.07 16.65 -4.98
C ALA A 83 -5.72 17.38 -5.16
N ILE A 84 -4.62 16.78 -4.71
CA ILE A 84 -3.26 17.30 -4.90
C ILE A 84 -2.71 16.89 -6.28
N SER A 85 -2.87 15.60 -6.64
CA SER A 85 -2.43 15.04 -7.92
C SER A 85 -3.45 14.00 -8.42
N PRO A 86 -4.23 14.28 -9.48
CA PRO A 86 -5.32 13.40 -9.94
C PRO A 86 -4.89 12.00 -10.37
N GLU A 87 -3.63 11.82 -10.72
CA GLU A 87 -3.04 10.55 -11.15
C GLU A 87 -2.72 9.61 -10.00
N LEU A 88 -2.86 10.03 -8.74
CA LEU A 88 -2.58 9.21 -7.57
C LEU A 88 -3.80 8.39 -7.17
N ASP A 89 -3.59 7.14 -6.81
CA ASP A 89 -4.64 6.19 -6.43
C ASP A 89 -4.63 5.83 -4.94
N GLY A 90 -3.65 6.36 -4.21
CA GLY A 90 -3.47 6.13 -2.78
C GLY A 90 -2.13 6.63 -2.28
N GLN A 91 -1.72 6.14 -1.12
CA GLN A 91 -0.40 6.42 -0.55
C GLN A 91 0.22 5.19 0.08
N VAL A 92 1.55 5.15 0.12
CA VAL A 92 2.32 4.24 0.98
C VAL A 92 2.98 5.05 2.08
N GLY A 93 2.96 4.51 3.29
CA GLY A 93 3.52 5.16 4.45
C GLY A 93 4.93 4.68 4.79
N MET A 94 5.48 5.22 5.87
CA MET A 94 6.82 4.96 6.37
C MET A 94 7.13 3.48 6.56
N ALA A 95 6.19 2.67 7.08
CA ALA A 95 6.43 1.24 7.28
C ALA A 95 6.76 0.51 5.97
N PHE A 96 6.06 0.83 4.89
CA PHE A 96 6.34 0.29 3.55
C PHE A 96 7.67 0.81 3.00
N LEU A 97 7.97 2.10 3.21
CA LEU A 97 9.22 2.70 2.75
C LEU A 97 10.44 2.05 3.44
N ILE A 98 10.34 1.74 4.72
CA ILE A 98 11.37 1.01 5.48
C ILE A 98 11.54 -0.40 4.91
N GLU A 99 10.45 -1.11 4.58
CA GLU A 99 10.53 -2.43 3.93
C GLU A 99 11.33 -2.37 2.61
N LEU A 100 11.13 -1.30 1.82
CA LEU A 100 11.87 -1.09 0.57
C LEU A 100 13.34 -0.73 0.79
N GLU A 101 13.64 0.15 1.75
CA GLU A 101 14.99 0.66 2.00
C GLU A 101 15.95 -0.46 2.42
N TYR A 102 15.50 -1.35 3.31
CA TYR A 102 16.35 -2.39 3.88
C TYR A 102 16.24 -3.74 3.14
N GLY A 103 15.44 -3.80 2.06
CA GLY A 103 15.19 -5.02 1.27
C GLY A 103 14.71 -6.20 2.12
N GLY A 104 14.17 -5.91 3.30
CA GLY A 104 14.03 -6.85 4.40
C GLY A 104 12.63 -7.43 4.46
N ASP A 105 12.55 -8.76 4.43
CA ASP A 105 11.47 -9.45 5.13
C ASP A 105 11.62 -9.14 6.63
N ASP A 106 10.53 -9.16 7.41
CA ASP A 106 10.57 -9.04 8.87
C ASP A 106 11.50 -10.09 9.53
N ARG A 107 11.92 -11.11 8.75
CA ARG A 107 12.84 -12.20 9.08
C ARG A 107 14.24 -12.13 8.46
N THR A 108 14.49 -11.32 7.42
CA THR A 108 15.79 -11.30 6.73
C THR A 108 16.19 -9.88 6.33
N PHE A 109 16.88 -9.18 7.24
CA PHE A 109 17.57 -7.93 6.91
C PHE A 109 18.84 -8.23 6.12
N TRP A 110 18.98 -7.62 4.94
CA TRP A 110 20.24 -7.59 4.21
C TRP A 110 20.94 -6.26 4.49
N VAL A 111 21.74 -6.20 5.56
CA VAL A 111 22.74 -5.13 5.68
C VAL A 111 23.80 -5.41 4.61
N ARG A 112 23.84 -4.60 3.55
CA ARG A 112 25.02 -4.57 2.68
C ARG A 112 26.16 -3.93 3.48
N ALA A 113 27.15 -4.74 3.83
CA ALA A 113 28.45 -4.27 4.33
C ALA A 113 29.29 -3.69 3.18
#